data_AF-A0A4Q0LQ13-F1
#
_entry.id   AF-A0A4Q0LQ13-F1
#
_cell.length_a   1.000
_cell.length_b   1.000
_cell.length_c   1.000
_cell.angle_alpha   90.00
_cell.angle_beta   90.00
_cell.angle_gamma   90.00
#
_symmetry.space_group_name_H-M   'P 1'
#
loop_
_entity.id
_entity.type
_entity.pdbx_description
1 polymer ?
#
loop_
_entity_poly.entity_id
_entity_poly.type
_entity_poly.pdbx_seq_one_letter_code
_entity_poly.pdbx_strand_id
1 'polypeptide(L)' 'MKKDEYEKAAKALLIESHYKLVDENIKWMLHSLRIRTKRLMIYRKCSEQKALNEIVQITSGAFSTEDFRQYYDSHLIS' A
#
# COMPACT_ATOMS: atom_id res chain seq x y z
N MET A 1 6.31 12.44 -8.35
CA MET A 1 5.50 11.40 -9.02
C MET A 1 4.05 11.89 -9.11
N LYS A 2 3.26 11.50 -10.12
CA LYS A 2 1.86 11.97 -10.22
C LYS A 2 0.99 11.30 -9.14
N LYS A 3 -0.03 12.02 -8.66
CA LYS A 3 -1.04 11.50 -7.70
C LYS A 3 -1.63 10.15 -8.15
N ASP A 4 -1.73 9.97 -9.47
CA ASP A 4 -2.31 8.82 -10.15
C ASP A 4 -1.59 7.49 -9.86
N GLU A 5 -0.25 7.48 -9.73
CA GLU A 5 0.52 6.23 -9.54
C GLU A 5 0.22 5.57 -8.18
N TYR A 6 0.14 6.36 -7.12
CA TYR A 6 -0.21 5.84 -5.80
C TYR A 6 -1.65 5.33 -5.75
N GLU A 7 -2.58 6.02 -6.39
CA GLU A 7 -3.99 5.61 -6.40
C GLU A 7 -4.17 4.32 -7.19
N LYS A 8 -3.45 4.18 -8.32
CA LYS A 8 -3.40 2.94 -9.11
C LYS A 8 -2.85 1.78 -8.28
N ALA A 9 -1.72 1.99 -7.58
CA ALA A 9 -1.13 0.98 -6.71
C ALA A 9 -2.06 0.58 -5.55
N ALA A 10 -2.72 1.56 -4.92
CA ALA A 10 -3.67 1.31 -3.84
C ALA A 10 -4.84 0.44 -4.30
N LYS A 11 -5.47 0.78 -5.44
CA LYS A 11 -6.57 -0.01 -6.01
C LYS A 11 -6.12 -1.43 -6.38
N ALA A 12 -4.93 -1.58 -6.97
CA ALA A 12 -4.39 -2.90 -7.32
C ALA A 12 -4.20 -3.78 -6.09
N LEU A 13 -3.60 -3.25 -5.01
CA LEU A 13 -3.39 -3.99 -3.77
C LEU A 13 -4.71 -4.39 -3.10
N LEU A 14 -5.72 -3.51 -3.11
CA LEU A 14 -7.06 -3.83 -2.58
C LEU A 14 -7.72 -4.98 -3.34
N ILE A 15 -7.64 -4.97 -4.68
CA ILE A 15 -8.15 -6.06 -5.52
C ILE A 15 -7.42 -7.37 -5.21
N GLU A 16 -6.09 -7.33 -5.17
CA GLU A 16 -5.23 -8.49 -4.92
C GLU A 16 -5.52 -9.16 -3.57
N SER A 17 -5.82 -8.36 -2.55
CA SER A 17 -6.12 -8.83 -1.19
C SER A 17 -7.60 -9.05 -0.91
N HIS A 18 -8.45 -8.95 -1.94
CA HIS A 18 -9.89 -9.16 -1.86
C HIS A 18 -10.64 -8.19 -0.92
N TYR A 19 -10.15 -6.95 -0.77
CA TYR A 19 -10.89 -5.88 -0.11
C TYR A 19 -11.76 -5.08 -1.08
N LYS A 20 -12.83 -4.47 -0.58
CA LYS A 20 -13.73 -3.65 -1.40
C LYS A 20 -13.04 -2.39 -1.94
N LEU A 21 -13.36 -2.05 -3.18
CA LEU A 21 -12.97 -0.78 -3.80
C LEU A 21 -13.92 0.36 -3.44
N VAL A 22 -13.95 0.70 -2.15
CA VAL A 22 -14.70 1.85 -1.61
C VAL A 22 -13.74 2.99 -1.25
N ASP A 23 -14.24 4.22 -1.27
CA ASP A 23 -13.44 5.43 -1.02
C ASP A 23 -12.63 5.38 0.28
N GLU A 24 -13.18 4.77 1.33
CA GLU A 24 -12.53 4.61 2.62
C GLU A 24 -11.26 3.73 2.52
N ASN A 25 -11.40 2.54 1.95
CA ASN A 25 -10.29 1.61 1.73
C ASN A 25 -9.21 2.23 0.83
N ILE A 26 -9.63 2.93 -0.23
CA ILE A 26 -8.70 3.61 -1.15
C ILE A 26 -7.93 4.71 -0.42
N LYS A 27 -8.62 5.56 0.36
CA LYS A 27 -7.99 6.63 1.14
C LYS A 27 -6.99 6.05 2.15
N TRP A 28 -7.37 4.98 2.84
CA TRP A 28 -6.51 4.35 3.83
C TRP A 28 -5.27 3.73 3.19
N MET A 29 -5.44 2.91 2.14
CA MET A 29 -4.33 2.27 1.43
C MET A 29 -3.40 3.32 0.80
N LEU A 30 -3.96 4.37 0.20
CA LEU A 30 -3.21 5.50 -0.35
C LEU A 30 -2.37 6.21 0.72
N HIS A 31 -2.94 6.45 1.90
CA HIS A 31 -2.23 7.06 3.02
C HIS A 31 -1.07 6.18 3.51
N SER A 32 -1.34 4.89 3.71
CA SER A 32 -0.35 3.89 4.12
C SER A 32 0.85 3.84 3.16
N LEU A 33 0.58 3.72 1.85
CA LEU A 33 1.63 3.71 0.83
C LEU A 33 2.47 4.99 0.88
N ARG A 34 1.85 6.17 0.95
CA ARG A 34 2.59 7.44 0.97
C ARG A 34 3.52 7.58 2.18
N ILE A 35 3.06 7.22 3.38
CA ILE A 35 3.90 7.30 4.57
C ILE A 35 5.06 6.32 4.47
N ARG A 36 4.80 5.08 4.07
CA ARG A 36 5.82 4.04 3.99
C ARG A 36 6.85 4.33 2.90
N THR A 37 6.42 4.82 1.74
CA THR A 37 7.32 5.26 0.65
C THR A 37 8.24 6.39 1.12
N LYS A 38 7.70 7.44 1.75
CA LYS A 38 8.52 8.54 2.28
C LYS A 38 9.57 8.07 3.28
N ARG A 39 9.19 7.19 4.22
CA ARG A 39 10.12 6.63 5.21
C ARG A 39 11.22 5.80 4.53
N LEU A 40 10.86 4.97 3.56
CA LEU A 40 11.81 4.13 2.85
C LEU A 40 12.80 4.95 2.00
N MET A 41 12.34 6.03 1.36
CA MET A 41 13.22 6.95 0.63
C MET A 41 14.32 7.52 1.52
N ILE A 42 13.97 7.97 2.74
CA ILE A 42 14.94 8.52 3.70
C ILE A 42 15.92 7.45 4.13
N TYR A 43 15.41 6.26 4.49
CA TYR A 43 16.23 5.16 4.99
C TYR A 43 17.22 4.62 3.94
N ARG A 44 16.75 4.36 2.72
CA ARG A 44 17.58 3.78 1.64
C ARG A 44 18.25 4.81 0.73
N LYS A 45 18.01 6.11 0.93
CA LYS A 45 18.47 7.20 0.05
C LYS A 45 18.13 6.90 -1.42
N CYS A 46 16.88 6.55 -1.70
CA CYS A 46 16.43 6.15 -3.04
C CYS A 46 15.33 7.05 -3.61
N SER A 47 15.04 6.91 -4.91
CA SER A 47 13.97 7.66 -5.57
C SER A 47 12.59 7.23 -5.09
N GLU A 48 11.63 8.15 -5.17
CA GLU A 48 10.22 7.89 -4.81
C GLU A 48 9.65 6.69 -5.56
N GLN A 49 9.94 6.56 -6.86
CA GLN A 49 9.49 5.44 -7.68
C GLN A 49 10.04 4.10 -7.19
N LYS A 50 11.35 4.05 -6.87
CA LYS A 50 11.99 2.82 -6.38
C LYS A 50 11.41 2.43 -5.03
N ALA A 51 11.23 3.39 -4.13
CA ALA A 51 10.63 3.17 -2.82
C ALA A 51 9.17 2.71 -2.93
N LEU A 52 8.35 3.32 -3.81
CA LEU A 52 6.97 2.90 -4.01
C LEU A 52 6.89 1.46 -4.52
N ASN A 53 7.69 1.11 -5.54
CA ASN A 53 7.71 -0.25 -6.09
C ASN A 53 8.07 -1.29 -5.01
N GLU A 54 9.07 -0.99 -4.18
CA GLU A 54 9.48 -1.87 -3.07
C GLU A 54 8.37 -2.00 -2.02
N ILE A 55 7.71 -0.89 -1.63
CA ILE A 55 6.58 -0.93 -0.68
C ILE A 55 5.39 -1.73 -1.22
N VAL A 56 5.06 -1.59 -2.51
CA VAL A 56 3.98 -2.35 -3.15
C VAL A 56 4.29 -3.84 -3.12
N GLN A 57 5.51 -4.23 -3.52
CA GLN A 57 5.96 -5.64 -3.48
C GLN A 57 5.93 -6.22 -2.07
N ILE A 58 6.43 -5.48 -1.08
CA ILE A 58 6.40 -5.91 0.33
C ILE A 58 4.95 -6.09 0.81
N THR A 59 4.06 -5.17 0.42
CA THR A 59 2.65 -5.20 0.86
C THR A 59 1.89 -6.37 0.24
N SER A 60 2.06 -6.59 -1.06
CA SER A 60 1.51 -7.75 -1.79
C SER A 60 1.95 -9.07 -1.13
N GLY A 61 3.26 -9.25 -0.87
CA GLY A 61 3.76 -10.44 -0.18
C GLY A 61 3.23 -10.61 1.24
N ALA A 62 3.03 -9.50 1.96
CA ALA A 62 2.56 -9.53 3.34
C ALA A 62 1.09 -9.99 3.50
N PHE A 63 0.25 -9.90 2.46
CA PHE A 63 -1.13 -10.40 2.55
C PHE A 63 -1.22 -11.91 2.75
N SER A 64 -0.16 -12.65 2.42
CA SER A 64 -0.04 -14.08 2.69
C SER A 64 0.32 -14.42 4.14
N THR A 65 0.75 -13.43 4.94
CA THR A 65 1.15 -13.62 6.33
C THR A 65 0.02 -13.20 7.27
N GLU A 66 -0.37 -14.09 8.18
CA GLU A 66 -1.53 -13.93 9.06
C GLU A 66 -1.45 -12.66 9.91
N ASP A 67 -0.31 -12.39 10.54
CA ASP A 67 -0.09 -11.20 11.39
C ASP A 67 -0.27 -9.88 10.62
N PHE A 68 0.21 -9.82 9.36
CA PHE A 68 0.01 -8.62 8.54
C PHE A 68 -1.43 -8.53 8.06
N ARG A 69 -2.08 -9.64 7.73
CA ARG A 69 -3.47 -9.65 7.30
C ARG A 69 -4.40 -9.11 8.38
N GLN A 70 -4.19 -9.49 9.65
CA GLN A 70 -4.94 -8.93 10.78
C GLN A 70 -4.81 -7.40 10.89
N TYR A 71 -3.63 -6.85 10.61
CA TYR A 71 -3.45 -5.39 10.57
C TYR A 71 -4.30 -4.73 9.48
N TYR A 72 -4.43 -5.34 8.30
CA TYR A 72 -5.28 -4.80 7.23
C TYR A 72 -6.77 -5.04 7.50
N ASP A 73 -7.17 -6.20 8.01
CA ASP A 73 -8.56 -6.54 8.36
C ASP A 73 -9.14 -5.61 9.44
N SER A 74 -8.30 -5.07 10.34
CA SER A 74 -8.73 -4.10 11.37
C SER A 74 -8.94 -2.68 10.83
N HIS A 75 -8.52 -2.38 9.60
CA HIS A 75 -8.58 -1.04 9.02
C HIS A 75 -9.28 -0.96 7.66
N LEU A 76 -9.50 -2.09 7.00
CA LEU A 76 -10.11 -2.18 5.68
C LEU A 76 -11.39 -3.00 5.74
N ILE A 77 -12.35 -2.57 4.92
CA ILE A 77 -13.61 -3.29 4.75
C ILE A 77 -13.39 -4.44 3.76
N SER A 78 -13.49 -5.67 4.24
CA SER A 78 -13.55 -6.91 3.43
C SER A 78 -14.82 -6.99 2.58
#